data_AF-A0A845SPA2-F1
#
_entry.id   AF-A0A845SPA2-F1
#
_cell.length_a   1.000
_cell.length_b   1.000
_cell.length_c   1.000
_cell.angle_alpha   90.00
_cell.angle_beta   90.00
_cell.angle_gamma   90.00
#
_symmetry.space_group_name_H-M   'P 1'
#
loop_
_entity.id
_entity.type
_entity.pdbx_description
1 polymer ?
#
loop_
_entity_poly.entity_id
_entity_poly.type
_entity_poly.pdbx_seq_one_letter_code
_entity_poly.pdbx_strand_id
1 'polypeptide(L)'
;MAEIYGRHYPKHCRHIFTLPDTFAATAGGLISIGNIDAYPTPIDNRIRICVQNADGSAAPVAQPIGFGPGGILNMMGRWQAL
;
A
#
# COMPACT_ATOMS: atom_id res chain seq x y z
N MET A 1 -4.75 -42.62 -8.82
CA MET A 1 -5.07 -41.20 -8.55
C MET A 1 -3.84 -40.56 -7.94
N ALA A 2 -3.34 -39.47 -8.50
CA ALA A 2 -2.19 -38.75 -7.97
C ALA A 2 -2.66 -37.35 -7.54
N GLU A 3 -2.64 -37.08 -6.24
CA GLU A 3 -2.83 -35.74 -5.70
C GLU A 3 -1.49 -35.00 -5.77
N ILE A 4 -1.46 -33.90 -6.52
CA ILE A 4 -0.33 -32.97 -6.51
C ILE A 4 -0.47 -32.12 -5.24
N TYR A 5 0.35 -32.43 -4.22
CA TYR A 5 0.49 -31.58 -3.04
C TYR A 5 1.26 -30.30 -3.41
N GLY A 6 0.56 -29.32 -3.98
CA GLY A 6 1.10 -27.98 -4.14
C GLY A 6 1.32 -27.35 -2.77
N ARG A 7 2.57 -27.18 -2.34
CA ARG A 7 2.90 -26.38 -1.15
C ARG A 7 2.47 -24.93 -1.42
N HIS A 8 1.39 -24.50 -0.76
CA HIS A 8 1.02 -23.10 -0.72
C HIS A 8 2.05 -22.35 0.12
N TYR A 9 2.96 -21.63 -0.52
CA TYR A 9 3.84 -20.69 0.17
C TYR A 9 3.02 -19.42 0.41
N PRO A 10 2.70 -19.06 1.67
CA PRO A 10 2.00 -17.83 1.95
C PRO A 10 2.91 -16.67 1.51
N LYS A 11 2.59 -16.08 0.37
CA LYS A 11 3.25 -14.85 -0.06
C LYS A 11 2.50 -13.73 0.64
N HIS A 12 3.15 -13.11 1.62
CA HIS A 12 2.65 -11.87 2.19
C HIS A 12 2.84 -10.79 1.12
N CYS A 13 1.81 -10.52 0.32
CA CYS A 13 1.82 -9.51 -0.74
C CYS A 13 1.73 -8.09 -0.16
N ARG A 14 2.67 -7.73 0.73
CA ARG A 14 2.82 -6.39 1.26
C ARG A 14 3.99 -5.71 0.58
N HIS A 15 3.74 -4.54 0.03
CA HIS A 15 4.80 -3.71 -0.52
C HIS A 15 5.39 -2.82 0.58
N ILE A 16 6.72 -2.70 0.60
CA ILE A 16 7.46 -1.82 1.51
C ILE A 16 8.15 -0.77 0.64
N PHE A 17 8.03 0.50 1.03
CA PHE A 17 8.69 1.60 0.34
C PHE A 17 10.00 1.95 1.05
N THR A 18 11.09 1.94 0.27
CA THR A 18 12.43 2.31 0.72
C THR A 18 12.89 3.60 0.04
N LEU A 19 13.89 4.27 0.63
CA LEU A 19 14.53 5.42 0.02
C LEU A 19 15.24 5.00 -1.29
N PRO A 20 15.33 5.91 -2.29
CA PRO A 20 15.92 5.59 -3.58
C PRO A 20 17.44 5.35 -3.50
N ASP A 21 18.12 6.07 -2.60
CA ASP A 21 19.59 6.09 -2.54
C ASP A 21 20.14 5.35 -1.32
N THR A 22 19.28 4.74 -0.50
CA THR A 22 19.68 4.05 0.73
C THR A 22 18.70 2.94 1.07
N PHE A 23 19.21 1.80 1.52
CA PHE A 23 18.36 0.70 2.01
C PHE A 23 17.80 1.02 3.41
N ALA A 24 16.83 1.92 3.45
CA ALA A 24 16.12 2.36 4.65
C ALA A 24 14.65 2.63 4.32
N ALA A 25 13.78 2.52 5.32
CA ALA A 25 12.36 2.81 5.18
C ALA A 25 12.12 4.29 4.82
N THR A 26 11.14 4.55 3.95
CA THR A 26 10.67 5.91 3.64
C THR A 26 9.75 6.45 4.76
N ALA A 27 10.23 6.44 6.00
CA ALA A 27 9.45 6.89 7.15
C ALA A 27 9.04 8.37 7.02
N GLY A 28 7.76 8.67 7.24
CA GLY A 28 7.23 10.03 7.10
C GLY A 28 7.05 10.53 5.66
N GLY A 29 7.39 9.72 4.65
CA GLY A 29 7.11 10.07 3.26
C GLY A 29 5.61 10.00 2.93
N LEU A 30 5.28 10.41 1.70
CA LEU A 30 3.91 10.51 1.20
C LEU A 30 3.79 9.81 -0.15
N ILE A 31 2.65 9.16 -0.40
CA ILE A 31 2.28 8.65 -1.72
C ILE A 31 0.96 9.24 -2.20
N SER A 32 0.91 9.60 -3.48
CA SER A 32 -0.31 9.99 -4.19
C SER A 32 -0.49 9.08 -5.39
N ILE A 33 -1.72 8.63 -5.64
CA ILE A 33 -2.09 7.77 -6.76
C ILE A 33 -3.01 8.56 -7.68
N GLY A 34 -2.59 8.68 -8.93
CA GLY A 34 -3.29 9.47 -9.93
C GLY A 34 -3.55 8.72 -11.23
N ASN A 35 -4.09 9.47 -12.20
CA ASN A 35 -4.31 9.00 -13.55
C ASN A 35 -2.99 8.55 -14.20
N ILE A 36 -3.10 7.59 -15.12
CA ILE A 36 -1.97 7.12 -15.93
C ILE A 36 -1.40 8.32 -16.69
N ASP A 37 -0.07 8.39 -16.77
CA ASP A 37 0.69 9.45 -17.43
C ASP A 37 0.43 10.87 -16.91
N ALA A 38 -0.13 11.01 -15.71
CA ALA A 38 -0.37 12.29 -15.05
C ALA A 38 0.40 12.41 -13.74
N TYR A 39 0.89 13.62 -13.45
CA TYR A 39 1.46 13.92 -12.13
C TYR A 39 0.34 13.89 -11.07
N PRO A 40 0.47 13.12 -9.98
CA PRO A 40 -0.59 12.94 -8.99
C PRO A 40 -0.64 14.06 -7.93
N THR A 41 0.21 15.09 -8.05
CA THR A 41 0.26 16.21 -7.10
C THR A 41 -1.02 17.05 -7.11
N PRO A 42 -1.57 17.49 -8.26
CA PRO A 42 -2.87 18.15 -8.31
C PRO A 42 -4.00 17.20 -7.93
N ILE A 43 -5.00 17.68 -7.18
CA ILE A 43 -6.13 16.87 -6.72
C ILE A 43 -6.95 16.28 -7.88
N ASP A 44 -7.09 17.04 -8.97
CA ASP A 44 -7.86 16.62 -10.15
C ASP A 44 -7.23 15.43 -10.89
N ASN A 45 -5.92 15.24 -10.73
CA ASN A 45 -5.21 14.10 -11.30
C ASN A 45 -5.26 12.88 -10.37
N ARG A 46 -5.78 12.99 -9.15
CA ARG A 46 -5.84 11.87 -8.20
C ARG A 46 -7.07 11.03 -8.44
N ILE A 47 -6.90 9.72 -8.33
CA ILE A 47 -8.01 8.77 -8.39
C ILE A 47 -8.45 8.38 -6.98
N ARG A 48 -9.72 8.00 -6.83
CA ARG A 48 -10.23 7.48 -5.56
C ARG A 48 -9.56 6.15 -5.23
N ILE A 49 -9.15 5.99 -3.98
CA ILE A 49 -8.57 4.77 -3.45
C ILE A 49 -9.33 4.30 -2.21
N CYS A 50 -9.29 2.99 -1.98
CA CYS A 50 -9.93 2.35 -0.83
C CYS A 50 -8.97 1.38 -0.14
N VAL A 51 -9.17 1.22 1.17
CA VAL A 51 -8.62 0.11 1.95
C VAL A 51 -9.58 -1.07 1.85
N GLN A 52 -9.05 -2.22 1.49
CA GLN A 52 -9.76 -3.48 1.65
C GLN A 52 -9.52 -4.00 3.07
N ASN A 53 -10.60 -4.19 3.81
CA ASN A 53 -10.56 -4.75 5.16
C ASN A 53 -10.53 -6.28 5.11
N ALA A 54 -10.17 -6.91 6.23
CA ALA A 54 -10.11 -8.37 6.34
C ALA A 54 -11.46 -9.06 6.13
N ASP A 55 -12.57 -8.36 6.39
CA ASP A 55 -13.94 -8.82 6.14
C ASP A 55 -14.38 -8.65 4.66
N GLY A 56 -13.49 -8.14 3.80
CA GLY A 56 -13.75 -7.90 2.38
C GLY A 56 -14.41 -6.56 2.08
N SER A 57 -14.81 -5.77 3.08
CA SER A 57 -15.36 -4.43 2.87
C SER A 57 -14.31 -3.44 2.37
N ALA A 58 -14.75 -2.38 1.68
CA ALA A 58 -13.88 -1.33 1.15
C ALA A 58 -14.20 0.04 1.78
N ALA A 59 -13.20 0.67 2.39
CA ALA A 59 -13.32 2.01 2.98
C ALA A 59 -12.50 3.04 2.18
N PRO A 60 -13.07 4.19 1.78
CA PRO A 60 -12.32 5.21 1.05
C PRO A 60 -11.22 5.82 1.93
N VAL A 61 -10.08 6.16 1.32
CA VAL A 61 -8.96 6.80 2.00
C VAL A 61 -8.56 8.09 1.29
N ALA A 62 -8.32 9.12 2.09
CA ALA A 62 -7.83 10.41 1.60
C ALA A 62 -6.35 10.33 1.19
N GLN A 63 -5.99 11.09 0.17
CA GLN A 63 -4.62 11.22 -0.32
C GLN A 63 -4.04 12.61 0.01
N PRO A 64 -2.71 12.75 0.16
CA PRO A 64 -1.70 11.68 0.10
C PRO A 64 -1.73 10.77 1.34
N ILE A 65 -1.26 9.53 1.17
CA ILE A 65 -1.11 8.58 2.30
C ILE A 65 0.31 8.67 2.83
N GLY A 66 0.45 8.76 4.16
CA GLY A 66 1.74 8.77 4.83
C GLY A 66 2.32 7.38 5.09
N PHE A 67 3.65 7.29 5.13
CA PHE A 67 4.36 6.08 5.52
C PHE A 67 4.77 6.09 6.99
N GLY A 68 4.71 4.92 7.61
CA GLY A 68 5.22 4.68 8.96
C GLY A 68 6.70 4.40 9.05
N PRO A 69 7.21 4.20 10.28
CA PRO A 69 8.62 3.91 10.53
C PRO A 69 9.17 2.70 9.73
N GLY A 70 8.32 1.73 9.39
CA GLY A 70 8.69 0.55 8.60
C GLY A 70 8.52 0.71 7.08
N GLY A 71 8.21 1.91 6.56
CA GLY A 71 7.93 2.10 5.13
C GLY A 71 6.58 1.50 4.69
N ILE A 72 5.69 1.27 5.66
CA ILE A 72 4.35 0.71 5.49
C ILE A 72 3.34 1.86 5.47
N LEU A 73 2.33 1.77 4.61
CA LEU A 73 1.26 2.77 4.54
C LEU A 73 0.51 2.89 5.86
N ASN A 74 0.33 4.12 6.34
CA ASN A 74 -0.56 4.47 7.44
C ASN A 74 -1.98 4.66 6.89
N MET A 75 -2.85 3.70 7.12
CA MET A 75 -4.22 3.75 6.63
C MET A 75 -5.16 3.95 7.82
N MET A 76 -5.74 5.16 7.92
CA MET A 76 -6.76 5.50 8.95
C MET A 76 -6.25 5.30 10.40
N GLY A 77 -5.00 5.67 10.68
CA GLY A 77 -4.39 5.56 12.01
C GLY A 77 -4.01 4.14 12.42
N ARG A 78 -4.15 3.16 11.52
CA ARG A 78 -3.65 1.80 11.71
C ARG A 78 -2.43 1.60 10.81
N TRP A 79 -1.32 1.25 11.45
CA TRP A 79 -0.30 0.48 10.75
C TRP A 79 -0.95 -0.82 10.36
N GLN A 80 -1.07 -1.10 9.06
CA GLN A 80 -1.57 -2.41 8.64
C GLN A 80 -0.49 -3.45 8.92
N ALA A 81 -0.41 -3.87 10.18
CA ALA A 81 0.12 -5.15 10.62
C ALA A 81 -1.09 -6.08 10.78
N LEU A 82 -1.21 -7.02 9.85
CA LEU A 82 -1.87 -8.30 10.12
C LEU A 82 -0.88 -9.16 10.91
#